data_AF-A0AAV4LK63-F1
#
_entry.id   AF-A0AAV4LK63-F1
#
_cell.length_a   1.000
_cell.length_b   1.000
_cell.length_c   1.000
_cell.angle_alpha   90.00
_cell.angle_beta   90.00
_cell.angle_gamma   90.00
#
_symmetry.space_group_name_H-M   'P 1'
#
loop_
_entity.id
_entity.type
_entity.pdbx_description
1 polymer ?
#
loop_
_entity_poly.entity_id
_entity_poly.type
_entity_poly.pdbx_seq_one_letter_code
_entity_poly.pdbx_strand_id
1 'polypeptide(L)' 'MIGSYYISSVSGKGVQQMTWLYEARTYENRSIASYVAMCVRDDQMMMGIREPIVQIFRTKKGKYAVRYRLSGR' A
#
# COMPACT_ATOMS: atom_id res chain seq x y z
N MET A 1 7.65 5.10 16.51
CA MET A 1 8.71 5.03 15.48
C MET A 1 8.14 5.65 14.21
N ILE A 2 8.72 6.77 13.76
CA ILE A 2 8.18 7.66 12.73
C ILE A 2 8.21 6.96 11.36
N GLY A 3 7.08 7.01 10.64
CA GLY A 3 6.83 6.28 9.41
C GLY A 3 7.64 6.79 8.23
N SER A 4 8.38 5.89 7.58
CA SER A 4 9.03 6.13 6.30
C SER A 4 8.10 5.66 5.18
N TYR A 5 7.54 6.61 4.42
CA TYR A 5 6.81 6.33 3.19
C TYR A 5 7.82 6.09 2.06
N TYR A 6 7.71 4.96 1.37
CA TYR A 6 8.50 4.69 0.17
C TYR A 6 7.60 4.91 -1.06
N ILE A 7 8.05 5.73 -2.00
CA ILE A 7 7.36 5.98 -3.27
C ILE A 7 8.12 5.20 -4.34
N SER A 8 7.46 4.28 -5.03
CA SER A 8 8.03 3.58 -6.19
C SER A 8 7.22 3.91 -7.44
N SER A 9 7.88 4.50 -8.44
CA SER A 9 7.32 4.79 -9.76
C SER A 9 7.91 3.84 -10.80
N VAL A 10 7.07 3.08 -11.51
CA VAL A 10 7.51 2.29 -12.67
C VAL A 10 7.32 3.15 -13.93
N SER A 11 8.41 3.41 -14.67
CA SER A 11 8.41 4.24 -15.89
C SER A 11 8.57 3.37 -17.14
N GLY A 12 7.62 3.45 -18.06
CA GLY A 12 7.65 2.86 -19.40
C GLY A 12 6.66 3.60 -20.31
N LYS A 13 7.04 3.90 -21.57
CA LYS A 13 6.20 4.67 -22.50
C LYS A 13 4.83 3.98 -22.68
N GLY A 14 3.74 4.67 -22.30
CA GLY A 14 2.36 4.16 -22.40
C GLY A 14 1.74 3.64 -21.09
N VAL A 15 2.49 3.63 -19.98
CA VAL A 15 1.99 3.22 -18.67
C VAL A 15 1.58 4.47 -17.89
N GLN A 16 0.29 4.64 -17.56
CA GLN A 16 -0.11 5.61 -16.52
C GLN A 16 0.73 5.34 -15.28
N GLN A 17 1.51 6.34 -14.83
CA GLN A 17 2.36 6.21 -13.64
C GLN A 17 1.50 5.87 -12.43
N MET A 18 1.52 4.60 -12.05
CA MET A 18 0.76 4.10 -10.92
C MET A 18 1.67 4.16 -9.68
N THR A 19 1.57 5.26 -8.93
CA THR A 19 2.39 5.50 -7.73
C THR A 19 1.84 4.69 -6.55
N TRP A 20 2.63 3.74 -6.07
CA TRP A 20 2.31 2.97 -4.87
C TRP A 20 2.95 3.62 -3.64
N LEU A 21 2.16 3.80 -2.60
CA LEU A 21 2.62 4.06 -1.24
C LEU A 21 2.65 2.76 -0.45
N TYR A 22 3.64 2.62 0.42
CA TYR A 22 3.75 1.48 1.32
C TYR A 22 3.44 1.96 2.74
N GLU A 23 2.47 1.30 3.38
CA GLU A 23 2.13 1.61 4.77
C GLU A 23 3.01 0.78 5.69
N ALA A 24 3.72 1.49 6.58
CA ALA A 24 4.46 1.02 7.73
C ALA A 24 5.13 -0.37 7.60
N ARG A 25 6.32 -0.41 7.00
CA ARG A 25 7.29 -1.51 7.18
C ARG A 25 6.77 -2.91 6.80
N THR A 26 7.66 -3.88 7.02
CA THR A 26 7.35 -5.28 6.82
C THR A 26 6.84 -5.91 8.12
N TYR A 27 5.84 -6.78 7.99
CA TYR A 27 5.17 -7.49 9.06
C TYR A 27 5.62 -8.95 9.11
N GLU A 28 5.77 -9.51 10.30
CA GLU A 28 6.15 -10.92 10.44
C GLU A 28 5.00 -11.87 10.13
N ASN A 29 3.77 -11.45 10.41
CA ASN A 29 2.56 -12.25 10.29
C ASN A 29 1.62 -11.68 9.23
N ARG A 30 1.08 -12.56 8.37
CA ARG A 30 0.08 -12.20 7.35
C ARG A 30 -1.17 -11.60 7.98
N SER A 31 -1.63 -12.09 9.12
CA SER A 31 -2.83 -11.59 9.79
C SER A 31 -2.69 -10.13 10.21
N ILE A 32 -1.51 -9.74 10.68
CA ILE A 32 -1.21 -8.33 11.02
C ILE A 32 -1.23 -7.49 9.74
N ALA A 33 -0.56 -7.93 8.67
CA ALA A 33 -0.58 -7.23 7.39
C ALA A 33 -2.00 -7.12 6.81
N SER A 34 -2.86 -8.13 7.01
CA SER A 34 -4.26 -8.11 6.61
C SER A 34 -5.07 -7.10 7.41
N TYR A 35 -4.87 -7.04 8.73
CA TYR A 35 -5.53 -6.04 9.56
C TYR A 35 -5.16 -4.62 9.12
N VAL A 36 -3.86 -4.35 8.93
CA VAL A 36 -3.41 -3.04 8.44
C VAL A 36 -3.98 -2.73 7.06
N ALA A 37 -4.00 -3.70 6.14
CA ALA A 37 -4.59 -3.49 4.82
C ALA A 37 -6.08 -3.11 4.88
N MET A 38 -6.84 -3.67 5.84
CA MET A 38 -8.23 -3.27 6.08
C MET A 38 -8.31 -1.83 6.60
N CYS A 39 -7.51 -1.48 7.63
CA CYS A 39 -7.50 -0.11 8.16
C CYS A 39 -7.18 0.93 7.08
N VAL A 40 -6.13 0.69 6.27
CA VAL A 40 -5.76 1.58 5.16
C VAL A 40 -6.88 1.69 4.14
N ARG A 41 -7.53 0.58 3.81
CA ARG A 41 -8.66 0.58 2.86
C ARG A 41 -9.80 1.43 3.40
N ASP A 42 -10.16 1.25 4.67
CA ASP A 42 -11.28 1.95 5.30
C ASP A 42 -10.99 3.46 5.42
N ASP A 43 -9.76 3.84 5.79
CA ASP A 43 -9.32 5.25 5.78
C ASP A 43 -9.46 5.87 4.38
N GLN A 44 -9.05 5.16 3.34
CA GLN A 44 -9.20 5.64 1.96
C GLN A 44 -10.67 5.76 1.53
N MET A 45 -11.54 4.86 1.96
CA MET A 45 -12.98 4.98 1.73
C MET A 45 -13.53 6.23 2.44
N MET A 46 -13.12 6.49 3.69
CA MET A 46 -13.51 7.69 4.44
C MET A 46 -13.02 8.98 3.77
N MET A 47 -11.89 8.94 3.07
CA MET A 47 -11.38 10.06 2.27
C MET A 47 -12.13 10.28 0.94
N GLY A 48 -13.12 9.42 0.62
CA GLY A 48 -13.95 9.51 -0.58
C GLY A 48 -13.42 8.72 -1.78
N ILE A 49 -12.41 7.86 -1.60
CA ILE A 49 -11.95 6.96 -2.65
C ILE A 49 -12.93 5.79 -2.73
N ARG A 50 -13.71 5.73 -3.83
CA ARG A 50 -14.78 4.73 -4.00
C ARG A 50 -14.25 3.30 -4.13
N GLU A 51 -13.07 3.16 -4.72
CA GLU A 51 -12.43 1.86 -4.96
C GLU A 51 -10.96 1.97 -4.54
N PRO A 52 -10.64 1.90 -3.25
CA PRO A 52 -9.26 1.92 -2.78
C PRO A 52 -8.55 0.63 -3.20
N ILE A 53 -7.41 0.77 -3.88
CA ILE A 53 -6.55 -0.37 -4.19
C ILE A 53 -5.51 -0.51 -3.07
N VAL A 54 -5.69 -1.55 -2.26
CA VAL A 54 -4.76 -1.99 -1.23
C VAL A 54 -4.36 -3.44 -1.49
N GLN A 55 -3.07 -3.75 -1.37
CA GLN A 55 -2.51 -5.07 -1.65
C GLN A 55 -1.50 -5.50 -0.59
N ILE A 56 -1.60 -6.77 -0.19
CA ILE A 56 -0.61 -7.43 0.68
C ILE A 56 0.29 -8.29 -0.20
N PHE A 57 1.59 -8.23 0.00
CA PHE A 57 2.54 -9.09 -0.70
C PHE A 57 3.63 -9.59 0.25
N ARG A 58 4.23 -10.74 -0.11
CA ARG A 58 5.37 -11.30 0.62
C ARG A 58 6.66 -10.79 0.00
N THR A 59 7.52 -10.20 0.81
CA THR A 59 8.84 -9.71 0.42
C THR A 59 9.81 -10.88 0.20
N LYS A 60 10.90 -10.64 -0.53
CA LYS A 60 11.99 -11.61 -0.72
C LYS A 60 12.62 -12.07 0.61
N LYS A 61 12.53 -11.26 1.66
CA LYS A 61 13.01 -11.56 3.02
C LYS A 61 11.99 -12.34 3.86
N GLY A 62 10.90 -12.83 3.25
CA GLY A 62 9.89 -13.67 3.91
C GLY A 62 8.84 -12.92 4.74
N LYS A 63 9.01 -11.62 4.99
CA LYS A 63 8.06 -10.75 5.68
C LYS A 63 6.93 -10.28 4.76
N TYR A 64 5.79 -9.87 5.30
CA TYR A 64 4.65 -9.31 4.56
C TYR A 64 4.73 -7.79 4.48
N ALA A 65 4.16 -7.17 3.46
CA ALA A 65 4.07 -5.72 3.36
C ALA A 65 2.74 -5.31 2.73
N VAL A 66 2.27 -4.12 3.10
CA VAL A 66 1.04 -3.52 2.57
C VAL A 66 1.41 -2.38 1.66
N ARG A 67 0.84 -2.37 0.45
CA ARG A 67 0.95 -1.26 -0.50
C ARG A 67 -0.42 -0.80 -0.93
N TYR A 68 -0.58 0.49 -1.16
CA TYR A 68 -1.83 1.10 -1.56
C TYR A 68 -1.61 2.25 -2.53
N ARG A 69 -2.67 2.67 -3.21
CA ARG A 69 -2.64 3.80 -4.15
C ARG A 69 -3.36 4.99 -3.55
N LEU A 70 -2.71 6.13 -3.44
CA LEU A 70 -3.46 7.38 -3.30
C LEU A 70 -4.15 7.63 -4.63
N SER A 71 -5.47 7.62 -4.65
CA SER A 71 -6.19 8.15 -5.80
C SER A 71 -5.98 9.66 -5.77
N GLY A 72 -5.26 10.19 -6.78
CA GLY A 72 -5.24 11.63 -7.02
C GLY A 72 -6.66 12.11 -7.24
N ARG A 73 -7.02 13.21 -6.58
CA ARG A 73 -8.19 14.00 -6.98
C ARG A 73 -7.96 14.59 -8.36
#